data_AF-A0A956QTG0-F1
#
_entry.id   AF-A0A956QTG0-F1
#
_cell.length_a   1.000
_cell.length_b   1.000
_cell.length_c   1.000
_cell.angle_alpha   90.00
_cell.angle_beta   90.00
_cell.angle_gamma   90.00
#
_symmetry.space_group_name_H-M   'P 1'
#
loop_
_entity.id
_entity.type
_entity.pdbx_description
1 polymer ?
#
loop_
_entity_poly.entity_id
_entity_poly.type
_entity_poly.pdbx_seq_one_letter_code
_entity_poly.pdbx_strand_id
1 'polypeptide(L)'
;MLPWIILLLALAALITVAVRKAREEEKEAIDNLIHTIEVNLSILNSEIENLSILADNASTCPDQGTIKDLLEQARREAESAQNRLPSTTSRENLGSLLSEVFAAMNKATSAHNLLSPCRGS
;
A
#
# COMPACT_ATOMS: atom_id res chain seq x y z
N MET A 1 -32.74 46.44 6.45
CA MET A 1 -32.62 45.02 6.85
C MET A 1 -32.18 44.09 5.72
N LEU A 2 -32.48 44.36 4.44
CA LEU A 2 -32.05 43.52 3.30
C LEU A 2 -30.53 43.32 3.07
N PRO A 3 -29.62 44.29 3.27
CA PRO A 3 -28.23 44.13 2.83
C PRO A 3 -27.45 43.09 3.66
N TRP A 4 -27.79 42.95 4.93
CA TRP A 4 -27.19 41.95 5.82
C TRP A 4 -27.60 40.51 5.45
N ILE A 5 -28.83 40.32 4.97
CA ILE A 5 -29.31 39.01 4.52
C ILE A 5 -28.56 38.56 3.26
N ILE A 6 -28.37 39.47 2.30
CA ILE A 6 -27.61 39.18 1.06
C ILE A 6 -26.15 38.84 1.39
N LEU A 7 -25.52 39.58 2.31
CA LEU A 7 -24.16 39.31 2.76
C LEU A 7 -24.03 37.93 3.41
N LEU A 8 -24.98 37.56 4.28
CA LEU A 8 -25.01 36.24 4.94
C LEU A 8 -25.17 35.10 3.92
N LEU A 9 -26.03 35.27 2.92
CA LEU A 9 -26.22 34.26 1.87
C LEU A 9 -24.96 34.10 1.00
N ALA A 10 -24.31 35.20 0.63
CA ALA A 10 -23.06 35.15 -0.13
C ALA A 10 -21.94 34.45 0.66
N LEU A 11 -21.82 34.73 1.96
CA LEU A 11 -20.86 34.06 2.83
C LEU A 11 -21.15 32.55 2.96
N ALA A 12 -22.41 32.17 3.15
CA ALA A 12 -22.81 30.77 3.22
C ALA A 12 -22.51 30.01 1.92
N ALA A 13 -22.70 30.65 0.76
CA ALA A 13 -22.35 30.08 -0.53
C ALA A 13 -20.84 29.84 -0.66
N LEU A 14 -20.02 30.83 -0.27
CA LEU A 14 -18.55 30.69 -0.28
C LEU A 14 -18.06 29.57 0.64
N ILE A 15 -18.59 29.49 1.86
CA ILE A 15 -18.26 28.40 2.79
C ILE A 15 -18.64 27.04 2.20
N THR A 16 -19.82 26.93 1.59
CA THR A 16 -20.28 25.68 0.96
C THR A 16 -19.34 25.24 -0.17
N VAL A 17 -18.92 26.17 -1.03
CA VAL A 17 -17.98 25.88 -2.12
C VAL A 17 -16.61 25.47 -1.56
N ALA A 18 -16.10 26.18 -0.56
CA ALA A 18 -14.81 25.85 0.06
C ALA A 18 -14.83 24.45 0.71
N VAL A 19 -15.91 24.11 1.43
CA VAL A 19 -16.08 22.78 2.04
C VAL A 19 -16.19 21.68 0.99
N ARG A 20 -16.89 21.91 -0.13
CA ARG A 20 -16.98 20.93 -1.22
C ARG A 20 -15.61 20.68 -1.84
N LYS A 21 -14.88 21.75 -2.15
CA LYS A 21 -13.53 21.65 -2.71
C LYS A 21 -12.59 20.87 -1.79
N ALA A 22 -12.60 21.17 -0.49
CA ALA A 22 -11.78 20.44 0.48
C ALA A 22 -12.12 18.93 0.54
N ARG A 23 -13.40 18.58 0.44
CA ARG A 23 -13.83 17.16 0.40
C ARG A 23 -13.43 16.45 -0.90
N GLU A 24 -13.45 17.15 -2.02
CA GLU A 24 -13.00 16.61 -3.30
C GLU A 24 -11.49 16.32 -3.27
N GLU A 25 -10.68 17.25 -2.75
CA GLU A 25 -9.23 17.08 -2.58
C GLU A 25 -8.91 15.92 -1.61
N GLU A 26 -9.65 15.78 -0.52
CA GLU A 26 -9.49 14.66 0.42
C GLU A 26 -9.84 13.32 -0.23
N LYS A 27 -10.95 13.27 -0.98
CA LYS A 27 -11.35 12.07 -1.71
C LYS A 27 -10.31 11.67 -2.76
N GLU A 28 -9.82 12.62 -3.54
CA GLU A 28 -8.77 12.36 -4.54
C GLU A 28 -7.49 11.84 -3.88
N ALA A 29 -7.09 12.40 -2.73
CA ALA A 29 -5.95 11.90 -1.98
C ALA A 29 -6.14 10.47 -1.46
N ILE A 30 -7.34 10.12 -0.99
CA ILE A 30 -7.70 8.76 -0.58
C ILE A 30 -7.67 7.80 -1.78
N ASP A 31 -8.30 8.15 -2.89
CA ASP A 31 -8.37 7.33 -4.11
C ASP A 31 -6.95 7.06 -4.66
N ASN A 32 -6.08 8.08 -4.67
CA ASN A 32 -4.68 7.94 -5.07
C ASN A 32 -3.89 7.01 -4.14
N LEU A 33 -4.13 7.07 -2.83
CA LEU A 33 -3.48 6.18 -1.87
C LEU A 33 -3.96 4.73 -2.01
N ILE A 34 -5.27 4.52 -2.19
CA ILE A 34 -5.82 3.18 -2.46
C ILE A 34 -5.16 2.61 -3.71
N HIS A 35 -5.15 3.37 -4.80
CA HIS A 35 -4.52 2.93 -6.05
C HIS A 35 -3.03 2.61 -5.87
N THR A 36 -2.30 3.44 -5.13
CA THR A 36 -0.89 3.20 -4.82
C THR A 36 -0.70 1.89 -4.06
N ILE A 37 -1.54 1.60 -3.05
CA ILE A 37 -1.48 0.37 -2.28
C ILE A 37 -1.80 -0.85 -3.18
N GLU A 38 -2.82 -0.76 -4.03
CA GLU A 38 -3.18 -1.84 -4.98
C GLU A 38 -2.03 -2.17 -5.92
N VAL A 39 -1.40 -1.15 -6.51
CA VAL A 39 -0.25 -1.35 -7.41
C VAL A 39 0.92 -2.00 -6.67
N ASN A 40 1.26 -1.52 -5.47
CA ASN A 40 2.36 -2.10 -4.69
C ASN A 40 2.08 -3.54 -4.24
N LEU A 41 0.83 -3.85 -3.85
CA LEU A 41 0.41 -5.22 -3.54
C LEU A 41 0.51 -6.14 -4.76
N SER A 42 0.10 -5.67 -5.94
CA SER A 42 0.21 -6.43 -7.19
C SER A 42 1.66 -6.77 -7.52
N ILE A 43 2.56 -5.78 -7.43
CA ILE A 43 4.00 -5.95 -7.62
C ILE A 43 4.56 -6.94 -6.60
N LEU A 44 4.24 -6.75 -5.31
CA LEU A 44 4.72 -7.59 -4.23
C LEU A 44 4.29 -9.05 -4.40
N ASN A 45 3.02 -9.30 -4.72
CA ASN A 45 2.51 -10.65 -4.91
C ASN A 45 3.20 -11.36 -6.08
N SER A 46 3.40 -10.66 -7.20
CA SER A 46 4.14 -11.21 -8.34
C SER A 46 5.60 -11.51 -7.98
N GLU A 47 6.25 -10.62 -7.23
CA GLU A 47 7.63 -10.82 -6.80
C GLU A 47 7.77 -11.99 -5.83
N ILE A 48 6.85 -12.13 -4.86
CA ILE A 48 6.83 -13.27 -3.92
C ILE A 48 6.67 -14.59 -4.68
N GLU A 49 5.78 -14.66 -5.67
CA GLU A 49 5.59 -15.85 -6.49
C GLU A 49 6.86 -16.21 -7.27
N ASN A 50 7.47 -15.25 -7.96
CA ASN A 50 8.71 -15.44 -8.69
C ASN A 50 9.85 -15.90 -7.78
N LEU A 51 10.03 -15.24 -6.64
CA LEU A 51 11.08 -15.58 -5.68
C LEU A 51 10.86 -16.95 -5.04
N SER A 52 9.60 -17.34 -4.80
CA SER A 52 9.26 -18.66 -4.24
C SER A 52 9.70 -19.77 -5.20
N ILE A 53 9.37 -19.64 -6.49
CA ILE A 53 9.80 -20.58 -7.54
C ILE A 53 11.33 -20.68 -7.59
N LEU A 54 12.01 -19.54 -7.52
CA LEU A 54 13.47 -19.50 -7.60
C LEU A 54 14.12 -20.08 -6.33
N ALA A 55 13.54 -19.87 -5.16
CA ALA A 55 14.00 -20.44 -3.89
C ALA A 55 13.80 -21.97 -3.82
N ASP A 56 12.74 -22.49 -4.45
CA ASP A 56 12.51 -23.94 -4.55
C ASP A 56 13.53 -24.61 -5.49
N ASN A 57 13.92 -23.93 -6.56
CA ASN A 57 14.95 -24.41 -7.48
C ASN A 57 16.38 -24.32 -6.89
N ALA A 58 16.62 -23.38 -5.97
CA ALA A 58 17.92 -23.17 -5.31
C ALA A 58 18.06 -24.00 -4.02
N SER A 59 17.79 -25.31 -4.08
CA SER A 59 17.78 -26.20 -2.92
C SER A 59 19.12 -26.38 -2.19
N THR A 60 20.22 -25.99 -2.82
CA THR A 60 21.57 -26.03 -2.23
C THR A 60 22.00 -24.70 -1.63
N CYS A 61 21.12 -23.69 -1.63
CA CYS A 61 21.41 -22.37 -1.09
C CYS A 61 21.55 -22.44 0.45
N PRO A 62 22.67 -21.97 1.04
CA PRO A 62 22.90 -22.04 2.49
C PRO A 62 21.79 -21.39 3.33
N ASP A 63 21.18 -20.32 2.79
CA ASP A 63 20.15 -19.54 3.47
C ASP A 63 18.71 -19.91 3.05
N GLN A 64 18.50 -21.09 2.45
CA GLN A 64 17.19 -21.47 1.90
C GLN A 64 16.05 -21.37 2.92
N GLY A 65 16.30 -21.78 4.18
CA GLY A 65 15.31 -21.67 5.25
C GLY A 65 14.89 -20.22 5.54
N THR A 66 15.87 -19.32 5.65
CA THR A 66 15.64 -17.88 5.88
C THR A 66 14.91 -17.24 4.70
N ILE A 67 15.27 -17.60 3.46
CA ILE A 67 14.60 -17.11 2.25
C ILE A 67 13.12 -17.50 2.27
N LYS A 68 12.80 -18.78 2.55
CA LYS A 68 11.42 -19.26 2.59
C LYS A 68 10.61 -18.58 3.68
N ASP A 69 11.20 -18.40 4.87
CA ASP A 69 10.52 -17.72 5.97
C ASP A 69 10.23 -16.24 5.65
N LEU A 70 11.19 -15.52 5.05
CA LEU A 70 10.98 -14.13 4.62
C LEU A 70 9.87 -13.99 3.57
N LEU A 71 9.83 -14.89 2.58
CA LEU A 71 8.80 -14.88 1.53
C LEU A 71 7.41 -15.20 2.10
N GLU A 72 7.35 -16.15 3.03
CA GLU A 72 6.12 -16.54 3.69
C GLU A 72 5.61 -15.46 4.65
N GLN A 73 6.49 -14.76 5.36
CA GLN A 73 6.14 -13.56 6.12
C GLN A 73 5.61 -12.45 5.21
N ALA A 74 6.31 -12.16 4.10
CA ALA A 74 5.87 -11.15 3.14
C ALA A 74 4.49 -11.48 2.56
N ARG A 75 4.22 -12.77 2.25
CA ARG A 75 2.93 -13.26 1.77
C ARG A 75 1.81 -12.99 2.77
N ARG A 76 1.99 -13.37 4.03
CA ARG A 76 0.98 -13.15 5.08
C ARG A 76 0.68 -11.67 5.28
N GLU A 77 1.69 -10.82 5.24
CA GLU A 77 1.52 -9.37 5.37
C GLU A 77 0.78 -8.78 4.15
N ALA A 78 1.14 -9.22 2.93
CA ALA A 78 0.44 -8.81 1.71
C ALA A 78 -1.04 -9.24 1.72
N GLU A 79 -1.34 -10.48 2.10
CA GLU A 79 -2.71 -10.98 2.24
C GLU A 79 -3.50 -10.21 3.31
N SER A 80 -2.88 -9.94 4.46
CA SER A 80 -3.50 -9.12 5.51
C SER A 80 -3.83 -7.71 5.01
N ALA A 81 -2.90 -7.08 4.31
CA ALA A 81 -3.09 -5.75 3.75
C ALA A 81 -4.19 -5.73 2.68
N GLN A 82 -4.21 -6.71 1.79
CA GLN A 82 -5.24 -6.86 0.75
C GLN A 82 -6.64 -7.05 1.34
N ASN A 83 -6.76 -7.81 2.43
CA ASN A 83 -8.04 -8.01 3.11
C ASN A 83 -8.53 -6.75 3.84
N ARG A 84 -7.62 -5.91 4.36
CA ARG A 84 -7.96 -4.68 5.09
C ARG A 84 -8.26 -3.50 4.18
N LEU A 85 -7.64 -3.43 3.00
CA LEU A 85 -7.75 -2.30 2.08
C LEU A 85 -9.21 -1.88 1.78
N PRO A 86 -10.15 -2.79 1.45
CA PRO A 86 -11.53 -2.40 1.11
C PRO A 86 -12.29 -1.73 2.27
N SER A 87 -11.89 -2.02 3.51
CA SER A 87 -12.50 -1.46 4.72
C SER A 87 -11.82 -0.16 5.21
N THR A 88 -10.72 0.23 4.57
CA THR A 88 -9.88 1.34 5.03
C THR A 88 -10.22 2.61 4.26
N THR A 89 -10.95 3.53 4.90
CA THR A 89 -11.48 4.74 4.24
C THR A 89 -10.82 6.04 4.68
N SER A 90 -10.05 6.03 5.78
CA SER A 90 -9.33 7.22 6.25
C SER A 90 -7.91 7.26 5.70
N ARG A 91 -7.47 8.46 5.30
CA ARG A 91 -6.09 8.71 4.83
C ARG A 91 -5.00 8.20 5.79
N GLU A 92 -5.18 8.38 7.09
CA GLU A 92 -4.20 7.93 8.10
C GLU A 92 -4.05 6.41 8.09
N ASN A 93 -5.15 5.68 8.18
CA ASN A 93 -5.13 4.21 8.14
C ASN A 93 -4.59 3.68 6.79
N LEU A 94 -4.88 4.36 5.67
CA LEU A 94 -4.27 4.02 4.38
C LEU A 94 -2.76 4.24 4.39
N GLY A 95 -2.26 5.31 5.02
CA GLY A 95 -0.83 5.54 5.21
C GLY A 95 -0.16 4.45 6.07
N SER A 96 -0.82 4.01 7.14
CA SER A 96 -0.35 2.87 7.94
C SER A 96 -0.32 1.59 7.12
N LEU A 97 -1.38 1.32 6.35
CA LEU A 97 -1.48 0.13 5.50
C LEU A 97 -0.40 0.12 4.41
N LEU A 98 -0.12 1.26 3.78
CA LEU A 98 0.96 1.40 2.80
C LEU A 98 2.34 1.13 3.45
N SER A 99 2.53 1.57 4.69
CA SER A 99 3.78 1.31 5.43
C SER A 99 3.97 -0.18 5.71
N GLU A 100 2.89 -0.91 6.01
CA GLU A 100 2.90 -2.37 6.16
C GLU A 100 3.26 -3.07 4.83
N VAL A 101 2.70 -2.61 3.71
CA VAL A 101 3.06 -3.11 2.37
C VAL A 101 4.54 -2.90 2.07
N PHE A 102 5.10 -1.73 2.39
CA PHE A 102 6.54 -1.50 2.23
C PHE A 102 7.40 -2.38 3.15
N ALA A 103 6.94 -2.66 4.37
CA ALA A 103 7.63 -3.61 5.26
C ALA A 103 7.66 -5.02 4.68
N ALA A 104 6.57 -5.47 4.04
CA ALA A 104 6.50 -6.75 3.34
C ALA A 104 7.41 -6.77 2.09
N MET A 105 7.43 -5.68 1.32
CA MET A 105 8.36 -5.53 0.19
C MET A 105 9.82 -5.61 0.62
N ASN A 106 10.20 -5.00 1.76
CA ASN A 106 11.55 -5.10 2.29
C ASN A 106 11.94 -6.55 2.64
N LYS A 107 10.99 -7.38 3.09
CA LYS A 107 11.24 -8.81 3.30
C LYS A 107 11.45 -9.55 1.99
N ALA A 108 10.64 -9.29 0.96
CA ALA A 108 10.83 -9.84 -0.37
C ALA A 108 12.18 -9.42 -0.97
N THR A 109 12.59 -8.16 -0.82
CA THR A 109 13.92 -7.68 -1.23
C THR A 109 15.05 -8.39 -0.46
N SER A 110 14.87 -8.61 0.84
CA SER A 110 15.85 -9.35 1.66
C SER A 110 15.98 -10.80 1.18
N ALA A 111 14.87 -11.46 0.88
CA ALA A 111 14.85 -12.80 0.30
C ALA A 111 15.53 -12.84 -1.07
N HIS A 112 15.26 -11.87 -1.94
CA HIS A 112 15.94 -11.73 -3.24
C HIS A 112 17.46 -11.60 -3.07
N ASN A 113 17.92 -10.77 -2.14
CA ASN A 113 19.35 -10.54 -1.89
C ASN A 113 20.06 -11.79 -1.38
N LEU A 114 19.41 -12.58 -0.52
CA LEU A 114 19.93 -13.87 -0.07
C LEU A 114 19.94 -14.92 -1.18
N LEU A 115 18.99 -14.85 -2.12
CA LEU A 115 18.89 -15.78 -3.23
C LEU A 115 19.86 -15.46 -4.39
N SER A 116 20.26 -14.18 -4.54
CA SER A 116 21.10 -13.72 -5.65
C SER A 116 22.44 -14.48 -5.80
N PRO A 117 23.21 -14.74 -4.72
CA PRO A 117 24.44 -15.53 -4.82
C PRO A 117 24.21 -16.97 -5.24
N CYS A 118 23.04 -17.54 -4.91
CA CYS A 118 22.69 -18.94 -5.20
C CYS A 118 22.30 -19.18 -6.66
N ARG A 119 22.19 -18.12 -7.49
CA ARG A 119 21.92 -18.21 -8.94
C ARG A 119 23.18 -18.27 -9.80
N GLY A 120 24.36 -18.14 -9.19
CA GLY A 120 25.66 -18.03 -9.89
C GLY A 120 26.58 -19.25 -9.78
N SER A 121 26.09 -20.39 -9.25
CA SER A 121 26.85 -21.64 -9.08
C SER A 121 26.30 -22.78 -9.93
#